data_AF-A0A521HZG8-F1
#
_entry.id   AF-A0A521HZG8-F1
#
_cell.length_a   1.000
_cell.length_b   1.000
_cell.length_c   1.000
_cell.angle_alpha   90.00
_cell.angle_beta   90.00
_cell.angle_gamma   90.00
#
_symmetry.space_group_name_H-M   'P 1'
#
loop_
_entity.id
_entity.type
_entity.pdbx_description
1 polymer ?
#
loop_
_entity_poly.entity_id
_entity_poly.type
_entity_poly.pdbx_seq_one_letter_code
_entity_poly.pdbx_strand_id
1 'polypeptide(L)'
;MDEKLLARYREYAGTEEAFAVLFVKKHLAQAKGHWIDAVDFRRYEMSPDNMHFRFVVGGLYRRKLHPKYPPKSAYTVNGRFDEDRYLLMTRAITWETAHKDMDQQKAAKVRPLKFEVTGVSYDKNRGNRNFFRDDAPAEIKALAANLSDRTDPLWDKAMEYANAPEFVYEIRKVKVF
;
A
#
# COMPACT_ATOMS: atom_id res chain seq x y z
N MET A 1 0.95 5.28 -30.84
CA MET A 1 0.76 5.12 -29.39
C MET A 1 2.03 5.60 -28.71
N ASP A 2 1.95 6.32 -27.59
CA ASP A 2 3.14 6.86 -26.93
C ASP A 2 3.84 5.77 -26.08
N GLU A 3 4.63 4.92 -26.74
CA GLU A 3 5.39 3.84 -26.10
C GLU A 3 6.45 4.38 -25.12
N LYS A 4 6.96 5.59 -25.37
CA LYS A 4 7.92 6.25 -24.48
C LYS A 4 7.29 6.64 -23.14
N LEU A 5 6.07 7.17 -23.18
CA LEU A 5 5.28 7.46 -21.98
C LEU A 5 4.97 6.18 -21.19
N LEU A 6 4.58 5.09 -21.87
CA LEU A 6 4.31 3.81 -21.23
C LEU A 6 5.54 3.22 -20.55
N ALA A 7 6.72 3.30 -21.18
CA ALA A 7 7.97 2.84 -20.59
C ALA A 7 8.29 3.58 -19.29
N ARG A 8 8.24 4.92 -19.31
CA ARG A 8 8.42 5.77 -18.12
C ARG A 8 7.42 5.44 -17.00
N TYR A 9 6.15 5.26 -17.35
CA TYR A 9 5.13 4.94 -16.35
C TYR A 9 5.36 3.55 -15.73
N ARG A 10 5.80 2.55 -16.51
CA ARG A 10 6.10 1.21 -15.98
C ARG A 10 7.26 1.24 -14.98
N GLU A 11 8.31 2.01 -15.29
CA GLU A 11 9.43 2.22 -14.38
C GLU A 11 8.96 2.87 -13.07
N TYR A 12 8.15 3.93 -13.17
CA TYR A 12 7.57 4.59 -12.01
C TYR A 12 6.65 3.67 -11.18
N ALA A 13 5.78 2.90 -11.82
CA ALA A 13 4.70 2.15 -11.16
C ALA A 13 5.21 1.10 -10.16
N GLY A 14 6.47 0.66 -10.27
CA GLY A 14 7.11 -0.26 -9.34
C GLY A 14 7.88 0.40 -8.20
N THR A 15 7.94 1.74 -8.15
CA THR A 15 8.71 2.47 -7.14
C THR A 15 7.99 2.58 -5.80
N GLU A 16 8.75 2.79 -4.72
CA GLU A 16 8.16 3.07 -3.40
C GLU A 16 7.30 4.33 -3.38
N GLU A 17 7.65 5.35 -4.17
CA GLU A 17 6.87 6.56 -4.31
C GLU A 17 5.47 6.27 -4.89
N ALA A 18 5.39 5.42 -5.92
CA ALA A 18 4.10 5.01 -6.48
C ALA A 18 3.22 4.30 -5.45
N PHE A 19 3.82 3.42 -4.63
CA PHE A 19 3.11 2.79 -3.51
C PHE A 19 2.68 3.80 -2.44
N ALA A 20 3.52 4.79 -2.11
CA ALA A 20 3.20 5.85 -1.17
C ALA A 20 2.01 6.70 -1.65
N VAL A 21 1.96 7.05 -2.95
CA VAL A 21 0.83 7.76 -3.56
C VAL A 21 -0.46 6.93 -3.49
N LEU A 22 -0.38 5.63 -3.80
CA LEU A 22 -1.52 4.71 -3.68
C LEU A 22 -2.01 4.58 -2.24
N PHE A 23 -1.09 4.50 -1.29
CA PHE A 23 -1.36 4.43 0.14
C PHE A 23 -2.13 5.66 0.63
N VAL A 24 -1.64 6.85 0.30
CA VAL A 24 -2.32 8.11 0.64
C VAL A 24 -3.70 8.16 -0.02
N LYS A 25 -3.82 7.81 -1.30
CA LYS A 25 -5.11 7.79 -2.01
C LYS A 25 -6.13 6.85 -1.35
N LYS A 26 -5.68 5.72 -0.79
CA LYS A 26 -6.55 4.74 -0.10
C LYS A 26 -7.01 5.23 1.26
N HIS A 27 -6.17 5.95 2.01
CA HIS A 27 -6.41 6.25 3.42
C HIS A 27 -6.72 7.72 3.72
N LEU A 28 -6.52 8.64 2.76
CA LEU A 28 -6.79 10.07 2.92
C LEU A 28 -7.92 10.52 1.99
N ALA A 29 -9.15 10.59 2.50
CA ALA A 29 -10.32 11.00 1.73
C ALA A 29 -10.17 12.40 1.11
N GLN A 30 -9.48 13.32 1.81
CA GLN A 30 -9.19 14.68 1.38
C GLN A 30 -8.30 14.75 0.13
N ALA A 31 -7.60 13.67 -0.23
CA ALA A 31 -6.82 13.60 -1.45
C ALA A 31 -7.69 13.59 -2.73
N LYS A 32 -9.00 13.35 -2.60
CA LYS A 32 -9.93 13.45 -3.74
C LYS A 32 -9.89 14.87 -4.33
N GLY A 33 -9.76 14.96 -5.65
CA GLY A 33 -9.63 16.25 -6.34
C GLY A 33 -8.24 16.90 -6.27
N HIS A 34 -7.25 16.20 -5.71
CA HIS A 34 -5.86 16.67 -5.62
C HIS A 34 -4.89 15.71 -6.34
N TRP A 35 -3.73 16.24 -6.69
CA TRP A 35 -2.50 15.48 -6.95
C TRP A 35 -1.74 15.31 -5.64
N ILE A 36 -1.21 14.11 -5.43
CA ILE A 36 -0.47 13.75 -4.22
C ILE A 36 1.00 13.84 -4.58
N ASP A 37 1.72 14.73 -3.89
CA ASP A 37 3.17 14.88 -3.95
C ASP A 37 3.75 14.23 -2.69
N ALA A 38 4.18 12.98 -2.78
CA ALA A 38 4.79 12.27 -1.66
C ALA A 38 6.23 12.75 -1.49
N VAL A 39 6.52 13.45 -0.39
CA VAL A 39 7.81 14.14 -0.17
C VAL A 39 8.77 13.27 0.64
N ASP A 40 8.25 12.61 1.67
CA ASP A 40 9.02 11.71 2.52
C ASP A 40 8.12 10.56 3.00
N PHE A 41 8.68 9.37 3.07
CA PHE A 41 7.95 8.17 3.42
C PHE A 41 8.91 7.09 3.90
N ARG A 42 8.40 6.22 4.76
CA ARG A 42 9.16 5.06 5.22
C ARG A 42 8.27 3.85 5.33
N ARG A 43 8.71 2.74 4.73
CA ARG A 43 8.05 1.44 4.81
C ARG A 43 8.49 0.63 6.02
N TYR A 44 7.70 -0.39 6.35
CA TYR A 44 8.15 -1.49 7.19
C TYR A 44 8.96 -2.48 6.33
N GLU A 45 10.29 -2.41 6.41
CA GLU A 45 11.22 -3.23 5.62
C GLU A 45 10.98 -4.74 5.73
N MET A 46 10.59 -5.21 6.91
CA MET A 46 10.30 -6.63 7.19
C MET A 46 8.93 -7.08 6.68
N SER A 47 8.12 -6.18 6.13
CA SER A 47 6.77 -6.51 5.68
C SER A 47 6.75 -6.89 4.20
N PRO A 48 6.12 -8.02 3.82
CA PRO A 48 5.97 -8.40 2.43
C PRO A 48 4.97 -7.51 1.66
N ASP A 49 4.14 -6.72 2.35
CA ASP A 49 3.19 -5.80 1.73
C ASP A 49 3.83 -4.43 1.46
N ASN A 50 3.85 -4.03 0.19
CA ASN A 50 4.38 -2.73 -0.25
C ASN A 50 3.57 -1.51 0.25
N MET A 51 2.37 -1.73 0.78
CA MET A 51 1.48 -0.70 1.33
C MET A 51 1.65 -0.50 2.84
N HIS A 52 2.51 -1.27 3.51
CA HIS A 52 2.78 -1.10 4.94
C HIS A 52 3.80 0.01 5.19
N PHE A 53 3.31 1.24 5.24
CA PHE A 53 4.09 2.43 5.57
C PHE A 53 4.06 2.72 7.07
N ARG A 54 5.23 3.06 7.64
CA ARG A 54 5.33 3.73 8.96
C ARG A 54 4.73 5.12 8.86
N PHE A 55 5.10 5.85 7.81
CA PHE A 55 4.52 7.15 7.49
C PHE A 55 4.66 7.46 6.00
N VAL A 56 3.77 8.33 5.52
CA VAL A 56 3.88 9.08 4.28
C VAL A 56 3.49 10.52 4.57
N VAL A 57 4.36 11.48 4.23
CA VAL A 57 4.12 12.92 4.33
C VAL A 57 4.29 13.57 2.97
N GLY A 58 3.56 14.66 2.76
CA GLY A 58 3.60 15.31 1.46
C GLY A 58 2.65 16.48 1.31
N GLY A 59 2.42 16.86 0.05
CA GLY A 59 1.52 17.94 -0.35
C GLY A 59 0.35 17.44 -1.21
N LEU A 60 -0.82 18.03 -1.00
CA LEU A 60 -1.96 17.94 -1.89
C LEU A 60 -2.04 19.21 -2.74
N TYR A 61 -1.83 19.07 -4.04
CA TYR A 61 -2.03 20.14 -5.00
C TYR A 61 -3.40 20.01 -5.64
N ARG A 62 -4.19 21.09 -5.66
CA ARG A 62 -5.48 21.06 -6.35
C ARG A 62 -5.25 20.80 -7.84
N ARG A 63 -6.02 19.90 -8.45
CA ARG A 63 -5.91 19.61 -9.88
C ARG A 63 -6.31 20.83 -10.70
N LYS A 64 -5.38 21.34 -11.51
CA LYS A 64 -5.62 22.42 -12.48
C LYS A 64 -5.60 21.85 -13.90
N LEU A 65 -4.63 20.99 -14.19
CA LEU A 65 -4.60 20.23 -15.44
C LEU A 65 -5.42 18.95 -15.27
N HIS A 66 -6.10 18.59 -16.35
CA HIS A 66 -6.89 17.36 -16.43
C HIS A 66 -6.36 16.49 -17.57
N PRO A 67 -6.17 15.18 -17.33
CA PRO A 67 -5.66 14.29 -18.36
C PRO A 67 -6.65 14.19 -19.51
N LYS A 68 -6.14 14.19 -20.74
CA LYS A 68 -6.93 14.00 -21.95
C LYS A 68 -6.73 12.57 -22.44
N TYR A 69 -7.73 11.72 -22.25
CA TYR A 69 -7.64 10.32 -22.64
C TYR A 69 -8.01 10.13 -24.11
N PRO A 70 -7.37 9.16 -24.80
CA PRO A 70 -7.83 8.73 -26.11
C PRO A 70 -9.25 8.15 -26.02
N PRO A 71 -10.04 8.22 -27.10
CA PRO A 71 -11.33 7.54 -27.16
C PRO A 71 -11.13 6.01 -27.11
N LYS A 72 -12.09 5.27 -26.53
CA LYS A 72 -12.03 3.80 -26.48
C LYS A 72 -11.95 3.15 -27.87
N SER A 73 -12.48 3.81 -28.90
CA SER A 73 -12.40 3.37 -30.29
C SER A 73 -10.95 3.23 -30.79
N ALA A 74 -10.02 4.05 -30.28
CA ALA A 74 -8.59 3.92 -30.61
C ALA A 74 -7.94 2.63 -30.07
N TYR A 75 -8.63 1.91 -29.21
CA TYR A 75 -8.20 0.64 -28.60
C TYR A 75 -9.16 -0.50 -28.95
N THR A 76 -10.02 -0.32 -29.96
CA THR A 76 -10.93 -1.36 -30.43
C THR A 76 -10.43 -1.88 -31.76
N VAL A 77 -10.07 -3.17 -31.82
CA VAL A 77 -9.60 -3.84 -33.04
C VAL A 77 -10.60 -4.94 -33.36
N ASN A 78 -11.15 -4.92 -34.58
CA ASN A 78 -12.15 -5.89 -35.04
C ASN A 78 -13.36 -6.03 -34.09
N GLY A 79 -13.83 -4.90 -33.55
CA GLY A 79 -14.97 -4.86 -32.62
C GLY A 79 -14.64 -5.30 -31.18
N ARG A 80 -13.40 -5.72 -30.88
CA ARG A 80 -12.96 -6.09 -29.54
C ARG A 80 -12.15 -4.96 -28.91
N PHE A 81 -12.60 -4.47 -27.75
CA PHE A 81 -11.90 -3.46 -26.98
C PHE A 81 -10.76 -4.08 -26.16
N ASP A 82 -9.54 -3.56 -26.34
CA ASP A 82 -8.36 -3.88 -25.56
C ASP A 82 -8.34 -3.02 -24.28
N GLU A 83 -9.03 -3.53 -23.24
CA GLU A 83 -9.21 -2.85 -21.96
C GLU A 83 -7.89 -2.67 -21.20
N ASP A 84 -7.06 -3.71 -21.15
CA ASP A 84 -5.80 -3.69 -20.41
C ASP A 84 -4.86 -2.61 -20.95
N ARG A 85 -4.71 -2.54 -22.28
CA ARG A 85 -3.86 -1.53 -22.92
C ARG A 85 -4.43 -0.13 -22.75
N TYR A 86 -5.76 0.02 -22.80
CA TYR A 86 -6.43 1.30 -22.56
C TYR A 86 -6.21 1.79 -21.12
N LEU A 87 -6.43 0.91 -20.13
CA LEU A 87 -6.24 1.24 -18.71
C LEU A 87 -4.78 1.59 -18.40
N LEU A 88 -3.83 0.87 -18.99
CA LEU A 88 -2.41 1.19 -18.82
C LEU A 88 -2.07 2.58 -19.38
N MET A 89 -2.56 2.91 -20.58
CA MET A 89 -2.34 4.23 -21.16
C MET A 89 -3.00 5.34 -20.34
N THR A 90 -4.25 5.18 -19.91
CA THR A 90 -4.94 6.20 -19.10
C THR A 90 -4.22 6.46 -17.78
N ARG A 91 -3.65 5.44 -17.13
CA ARG A 91 -2.79 5.60 -15.95
C ARG A 91 -1.52 6.38 -16.27
N ALA A 92 -0.84 6.06 -17.36
CA ALA A 92 0.37 6.76 -17.78
C ALA A 92 0.10 8.25 -18.10
N ILE A 93 -0.98 8.55 -18.83
CA ILE A 93 -1.43 9.93 -19.12
C ILE A 93 -1.78 10.67 -17.83
N THR A 94 -2.47 10.01 -16.90
CA THR A 94 -2.82 10.60 -15.59
C THR A 94 -1.57 10.94 -14.81
N TRP A 95 -0.61 10.02 -14.73
CA TRP A 95 0.67 10.19 -14.06
C TRP A 95 1.45 11.37 -14.64
N GLU A 96 1.62 11.43 -15.96
CA GLU A 96 2.34 12.53 -16.61
C GLU A 96 1.64 13.87 -16.43
N THR A 97 0.30 13.90 -16.54
CA THR A 97 -0.48 15.12 -16.30
C THR A 97 -0.33 15.61 -14.86
N ALA A 98 -0.36 14.70 -13.89
CA ALA A 98 -0.19 15.03 -12.48
C ALA A 98 1.19 15.64 -12.21
N HIS A 99 2.27 15.02 -12.70
CA HIS A 99 3.63 15.52 -12.53
C HIS A 99 3.80 16.90 -13.16
N LYS A 100 3.34 17.05 -14.42
CA LYS A 100 3.38 18.35 -15.11
C LYS A 100 2.63 19.45 -14.36
N ASP A 101 1.44 19.15 -13.84
CA ASP A 101 0.64 20.12 -13.08
C ASP A 101 1.33 20.50 -11.76
N MET A 102 1.82 19.50 -11.03
CA MET A 102 2.55 19.73 -9.78
C MET A 102 3.82 20.55 -10.01
N ASP A 103 4.59 20.26 -11.06
CA ASP A 103 5.80 21.01 -11.41
C ASP A 103 5.50 22.47 -11.75
N GLN A 104 4.42 22.72 -12.52
CA GLN A 104 3.96 24.08 -12.81
C GLN A 104 3.53 24.82 -11.53
N GLN A 105 2.84 24.13 -10.61
CA GLN A 105 2.41 24.71 -9.34
C GLN A 105 3.59 25.00 -8.41
N LYS A 106 4.58 24.10 -8.34
CA LYS A 106 5.84 24.29 -7.59
C LYS A 106 6.65 25.46 -8.14
N ALA A 107 6.81 25.56 -9.46
CA ALA A 107 7.48 26.68 -10.12
C ALA A 107 6.78 28.02 -9.83
N ALA A 108 5.45 28.02 -9.78
CA ALA A 108 4.64 29.17 -9.37
C ALA A 108 4.58 29.40 -7.85
N LYS A 109 5.33 28.64 -7.04
CA LYS A 109 5.38 28.72 -5.57
C LYS A 109 4.01 28.58 -4.89
N VAL A 110 3.09 27.83 -5.51
CA VAL A 110 1.80 27.49 -4.91
C VAL A 110 2.03 26.63 -3.68
N ARG A 111 1.43 27.01 -2.55
CA ARG A 111 1.51 26.21 -1.32
C ARG A 111 0.51 25.05 -1.36
N PRO A 112 0.95 23.79 -1.25
CA PRO A 112 0.02 22.66 -1.13
C PRO A 112 -0.58 22.59 0.27
N LEU A 113 -1.73 21.90 0.41
CA LEU A 113 -2.18 21.44 1.72
C LEU A 113 -1.26 20.31 2.16
N LYS A 114 -0.69 20.38 3.35
CA LYS A 114 0.23 19.36 3.82
C LYS A 114 -0.56 18.19 4.39
N PHE A 115 -0.02 16.98 4.27
CA PHE A 115 -0.63 15.81 4.89
C PHE A 115 0.39 14.92 5.59
N GLU A 116 -0.13 14.10 6.49
CA GLU A 116 0.60 13.02 7.16
C GLU A 116 -0.34 11.83 7.35
N VAL A 117 0.06 10.67 6.84
CA VAL A 117 -0.60 9.38 7.09
C VAL A 117 0.41 8.46 7.76
N THR A 118 0.08 7.91 8.92
CA THR A 118 0.95 6.96 9.63
C THR A 118 0.27 5.63 9.86
N GLY A 119 1.06 4.56 9.74
CA GLY A 119 0.63 3.21 10.05
C GLY A 119 1.51 2.59 11.14
N VAL A 120 0.97 1.56 11.77
CA VAL A 120 1.67 0.76 12.77
C VAL A 120 1.56 -0.71 12.41
N SER A 121 2.69 -1.41 12.48
CA SER A 121 2.76 -2.87 12.43
C SER A 121 3.16 -3.38 13.81
N TYR A 122 2.39 -4.30 14.36
CA TYR A 122 2.66 -4.91 15.67
C TYR A 122 2.23 -6.38 15.67
N ASP A 123 2.95 -7.21 16.44
CA ASP A 123 2.53 -8.58 16.70
C ASP A 123 1.33 -8.58 17.65
N LYS A 124 0.18 -9.07 17.20
CA LYS A 124 -1.04 -9.13 18.01
C LYS A 124 -0.93 -10.13 19.16
N ASN A 125 -0.04 -11.12 19.03
CA ASN A 125 0.23 -12.11 20.07
C ASN A 125 1.33 -11.64 21.04
N ARG A 126 1.83 -10.41 20.86
CA ARG A 126 2.87 -9.84 21.72
C ARG A 126 2.40 -9.78 23.16
N GLY A 127 3.15 -10.42 24.06
CA GLY A 127 2.84 -10.47 25.48
C GLY A 127 1.99 -11.67 25.89
N ASN A 128 1.55 -12.51 24.94
CA ASN A 128 1.00 -13.82 25.26
C ASN A 128 2.11 -14.70 25.84
N ARG A 129 1.88 -15.22 27.05
CA ARG A 129 2.83 -16.08 27.77
C ARG A 129 2.56 -17.57 27.52
N ASN A 130 1.42 -17.90 26.94
CA ASN A 130 1.04 -19.27 26.64
C ASN A 130 1.80 -19.76 25.40
N PHE A 131 2.30 -20.99 25.44
CA PHE A 131 2.93 -21.58 24.25
C PHE A 131 1.91 -21.92 23.16
N PHE A 132 0.70 -22.35 23.57
CA PHE A 132 -0.40 -22.66 22.66
C PHE A 132 -1.52 -21.60 22.72
N ARG A 133 -2.25 -21.47 21.62
CA ARG A 133 -3.43 -20.61 21.49
C ARG A 133 -4.55 -21.02 22.44
N ASP A 134 -5.43 -20.07 22.75
CA ASP A 134 -6.53 -20.30 23.68
C ASP A 134 -7.61 -21.24 23.11
N ASP A 135 -7.69 -21.40 21.79
CA ASP A 135 -8.59 -22.34 21.10
C ASP A 135 -8.01 -23.76 20.95
N ALA A 136 -6.81 -24.01 21.50
CA ALA A 136 -6.21 -25.34 21.50
C ALA A 136 -7.02 -26.33 22.38
N PRO A 137 -7.16 -27.60 21.93
CA PRO A 137 -7.70 -28.69 22.74
C PRO A 137 -6.98 -28.83 24.10
N ALA A 138 -7.70 -29.32 25.11
CA ALA A 138 -7.17 -29.44 26.46
C ALA A 138 -5.94 -30.37 26.53
N GLU A 139 -5.94 -31.44 25.74
CA GLU A 139 -4.84 -32.40 25.64
C GLU A 139 -3.57 -31.74 25.08
N ILE A 140 -3.73 -30.83 24.11
CA ILE A 140 -2.62 -30.06 23.54
C ILE A 140 -2.11 -29.03 24.54
N LYS A 141 -3.01 -28.34 25.26
CA LYS A 141 -2.61 -27.40 26.31
C LYS A 141 -1.84 -28.07 27.45
N ALA A 142 -2.15 -29.33 27.77
CA ALA A 142 -1.44 -30.09 28.79
C ALA A 142 0.05 -30.29 28.46
N LEU A 143 0.43 -30.39 27.17
CA LEU A 143 1.82 -30.49 26.73
C LEU A 143 2.67 -29.27 27.15
N ALA A 144 2.04 -28.12 27.42
CA ALA A 144 2.75 -26.92 27.87
C ALA A 144 3.39 -27.07 29.26
N ALA A 145 3.01 -28.10 30.04
CA ALA A 145 3.63 -28.40 31.33
C ALA A 145 5.11 -28.82 31.20
N ASN A 146 5.51 -29.43 30.07
CA ASN A 146 6.90 -29.76 29.77
C ASN A 146 7.21 -29.66 28.27
N LEU A 147 7.54 -28.46 27.80
CA LEU A 147 7.87 -28.19 26.38
C LEU A 147 9.13 -28.91 25.87
N SER A 148 9.96 -29.44 26.78
CA SER A 148 11.19 -30.16 26.45
C SER A 148 10.95 -31.62 26.09
N ASP A 149 9.86 -32.21 26.58
CA ASP A 149 9.46 -33.58 26.25
C ASP A 149 8.66 -33.59 24.95
N ARG A 150 9.31 -34.02 23.88
CA ARG A 150 8.74 -34.12 22.53
C ARG A 150 8.34 -35.55 22.14
N THR A 151 8.19 -36.44 23.12
CA THR A 151 7.87 -37.86 22.86
C THR A 151 6.39 -38.12 22.62
N ASP A 152 5.51 -37.21 23.03
CA ASP A 152 4.06 -37.34 22.82
C ASP A 152 3.69 -37.20 21.33
N PRO A 153 2.95 -38.15 20.73
CA PRO A 153 2.57 -38.11 19.31
C PRO A 153 1.66 -36.92 18.96
N LEU A 154 1.06 -36.25 19.94
CA LEU A 154 0.26 -35.05 19.71
C LEU A 154 1.09 -33.83 19.30
N TRP A 155 2.43 -33.86 19.42
CA TRP A 155 3.28 -32.72 19.11
C TRP A 155 3.17 -32.22 17.66
N ASP A 156 2.98 -33.13 16.69
CA ASP A 156 2.80 -32.77 15.29
C ASP A 156 1.57 -31.87 15.10
N LYS A 157 0.46 -32.23 15.78
CA LYS A 157 -0.78 -31.44 15.77
C LYS A 157 -0.70 -30.22 16.69
N ALA A 158 0.03 -30.32 17.80
CA ALA A 158 0.17 -29.25 18.78
C ALA A 158 0.85 -28.00 18.19
N MET A 159 1.81 -28.19 17.28
CA MET A 159 2.52 -27.08 16.63
C MET A 159 1.60 -26.21 15.76
N GLU A 160 0.48 -26.74 15.26
CA GLU A 160 -0.55 -25.94 14.56
C GLU A 160 -1.24 -24.93 15.49
N TYR A 161 -1.25 -25.22 16.79
CA TYR A 161 -1.81 -24.35 17.83
C TYR A 161 -0.75 -23.50 18.54
N ALA A 162 0.52 -23.56 18.14
CA ALA A 162 1.55 -22.75 18.78
C ALA A 162 1.26 -21.25 18.56
N ASN A 163 1.44 -20.44 19.61
CA ASN A 163 1.39 -18.98 19.50
C ASN A 163 2.64 -18.50 18.77
N ALA A 164 2.55 -18.43 17.44
CA ALA A 164 3.53 -17.76 16.60
C ALA A 164 3.26 -16.25 16.55
N PRO A 165 4.27 -15.41 16.30
CA PRO A 165 4.05 -13.99 16.03
C PRO A 165 3.08 -13.80 14.87
N GLU A 166 2.04 -12.99 15.08
CA GLU A 166 1.10 -12.63 14.02
C GLU A 166 1.04 -11.11 13.89
N PHE A 167 1.72 -10.59 12.87
CA PHE A 167 1.83 -9.16 12.63
C PHE A 167 0.58 -8.60 11.97
N VAL A 168 -0.03 -7.61 12.62
CA VAL A 168 -1.17 -6.84 12.12
C VAL A 168 -0.70 -5.44 11.77
N TYR A 169 -1.21 -4.90 10.65
CA TYR A 169 -0.95 -3.53 10.22
C TYR A 169 -2.24 -2.70 10.26
N GLU A 170 -2.15 -1.51 10.86
CA GLU A 170 -3.28 -0.59 11.00
C GLU A 170 -2.87 0.86 10.72
N ILE A 171 -3.82 1.65 10.23
CA ILE A 171 -3.66 3.10 10.11
C ILE A 171 -3.84 3.73 11.49
N ARG A 172 -2.80 4.39 11.98
CA ARG A 172 -2.81 5.02 13.31
C ARG A 172 -3.25 6.48 13.26
N LYS A 173 -2.90 7.19 12.19
CA LYS A 173 -3.11 8.64 12.11
C LYS A 173 -3.26 9.09 10.66
N VAL A 174 -4.22 10.00 10.44
CA VAL A 174 -4.44 10.68 9.16
C VAL A 174 -4.68 12.15 9.48
N LYS A 175 -3.84 13.04 8.95
CA LYS A 175 -3.95 14.49 9.16
C LYS A 175 -3.70 15.29 7.88
N VAL A 176 -4.36 16.43 7.79
CA VAL A 176 -4.16 17.47 6.78
C VAL A 176 -3.98 18.79 7.51
N PHE A 177 -3.06 19.62 7.03
CA PHE A 177 -2.69 20.91 7.63
C PHE A 177 -2.56 22.00 6.57
#